data_AF-A0A645F7S0-F1
#
_entry.id   AF-A0A645F7S0-F1
#
_cell.length_a   1.000
_cell.length_b   1.000
_cell.length_c   1.000
_cell.angle_alpha   90.00
_cell.angle_beta   90.00
_cell.angle_gamma   90.00
#
_symmetry.space_group_name_H-M   'P 1'
#
loop_
_entity.id
_entity.type
_entity.pdbx_description
1 polymer ?
#
loop_
_entity_poly.entity_id
_entity_poly.type
_entity_poly.pdbx_seq_one_letter_code
_entity_poly.pdbx_strand_id
1 'polypeptide(L)'
;MTTTEICESIGDVPRTTLYRHIKILLEHNILSVVSEQKIRGSLERTLSLNVTEIAKHNTLENATKTAFAFLMNKYMTFQNYFNSQKSDPAKDKIFLNNKILMATDEEFDQFLSELRDLFIKYNFEYSEGRRARDISIVSAPGEK
;
A
#
# COMPACT_ATOMS: atom_id res chain seq x y z
N MET A 1 -10.05 -8.32 3.67
CA MET A 1 -10.58 -8.84 2.40
C MET A 1 -10.51 -10.35 2.41
N THR A 2 -11.48 -11.03 1.79
CA THR A 2 -11.43 -12.48 1.62
C THR A 2 -10.51 -12.87 0.46
N THR A 3 -10.07 -14.12 0.43
CA THR A 3 -9.29 -14.66 -0.70
C THR A 3 -10.03 -14.49 -2.02
N THR A 4 -11.36 -14.64 -2.02
CA THR A 4 -12.22 -14.48 -3.20
C THR A 4 -12.22 -13.02 -3.67
N GLU A 5 -12.44 -12.08 -2.75
CA GLU A 5 -12.42 -10.64 -3.05
C GLU A 5 -11.07 -10.18 -3.61
N ILE A 6 -9.97 -10.70 -3.06
CA ILE A 6 -8.61 -10.42 -3.58
C ILE A 6 -8.49 -10.93 -5.02
N CYS A 7 -8.92 -12.18 -5.28
CA CYS A 7 -8.90 -12.75 -6.63
C CYS A 7 -9.77 -11.99 -7.63
N GLU A 8 -10.88 -11.38 -7.19
CA GLU A 8 -11.76 -10.59 -8.04
C GLU A 8 -11.21 -9.18 -8.31
N SER A 9 -10.43 -8.63 -7.38
CA SER A 9 -9.77 -7.34 -7.56
C SER A 9 -8.59 -7.38 -8.54
N ILE A 10 -8.01 -8.55 -8.81
CA ILE A 10 -6.85 -8.75 -9.69
C ILE A 10 -7.29 -9.56 -10.92
N GLY A 11 -7.77 -8.88 -11.95
CA GLY A 11 -8.42 -9.50 -13.11
C GLY A 11 -7.47 -10.04 -14.20
N ASP A 12 -6.18 -9.70 -14.15
CA ASP A 12 -5.17 -10.02 -15.16
C ASP A 12 -4.33 -11.27 -14.83
N VAL A 13 -4.51 -11.86 -13.65
CA VAL A 13 -3.79 -13.05 -13.19
C VAL A 13 -4.75 -14.22 -12.98
N PRO A 14 -4.43 -15.45 -13.44
CA PRO A 14 -5.28 -16.61 -13.21
C PRO A 14 -5.52 -16.87 -11.72
N ARG A 15 -6.78 -17.19 -11.35
CA ARG A 15 -7.18 -17.45 -9.95
C ARG A 15 -6.27 -18.47 -9.26
N THR A 16 -5.96 -19.59 -9.91
CA THR A 16 -5.08 -20.64 -9.36
C THR A 16 -3.71 -20.11 -8.95
N THR A 17 -3.15 -19.19 -9.75
CA THR A 17 -1.88 -18.53 -9.45
C THR A 17 -2.01 -17.64 -8.21
N LEU A 18 -3.07 -16.83 -8.12
CA LEU A 18 -3.33 -15.98 -6.95
C LEU A 18 -3.50 -16.81 -5.67
N TYR A 19 -4.28 -17.89 -5.70
CA TYR A 19 -4.40 -18.80 -4.56
C TYR A 19 -3.05 -19.36 -4.11
N ARG A 20 -2.16 -19.72 -5.05
CA ARG A 20 -0.81 -20.19 -4.74
C ARG A 20 0.02 -19.11 -4.04
N HIS A 21 -0.01 -17.87 -4.52
CA HIS A 21 0.71 -16.76 -3.89
C HIS A 21 0.16 -16.43 -2.50
N ILE A 22 -1.16 -16.42 -2.34
CA ILE A 22 -1.81 -16.20 -1.04
C ILE A 22 -1.40 -17.29 -0.04
N LYS A 23 -1.32 -18.55 -0.48
CA LYS A 23 -0.81 -19.65 0.36
C LYS A 23 0.62 -19.41 0.82
N ILE A 24 1.52 -19.01 -0.08
CA ILE A 24 2.93 -18.69 0.26
C ILE A 24 2.98 -17.55 1.28
N LEU A 25 2.19 -16.49 1.08
CA LEU A 25 2.15 -15.35 2.01
C LEU A 25 1.64 -15.74 3.40
N LEU A 26 0.69 -16.68 3.48
CA LEU A 26 0.23 -17.25 4.76
C LEU A 26 1.29 -18.14 5.41
N GLU A 27 1.97 -19.00 4.64
CA GLU A 27 3.04 -19.88 5.13
C GLU A 27 4.20 -19.08 5.74
N HIS A 28 4.49 -17.90 5.18
CA HIS A 28 5.52 -16.99 5.68
C HIS A 28 5.00 -15.91 6.64
N ASN A 29 3.77 -16.05 7.14
CA ASN A 29 3.15 -15.12 8.10
C ASN A 29 3.07 -13.66 7.64
N ILE A 30 3.23 -13.38 6.34
CA ILE A 30 3.03 -12.04 5.77
C ILE A 30 1.55 -11.67 5.78
N LEU A 31 0.69 -12.67 5.54
CA LEU A 31 -0.75 -12.58 5.76
C LEU A 31 -1.14 -13.38 7.01
N SER A 32 -2.18 -12.91 7.68
CA SER A 32 -2.83 -13.61 8.79
C SER A 32 -4.32 -13.76 8.54
N VAL A 33 -4.91 -14.85 9.07
CA VAL A 33 -6.36 -15.07 9.04
C VAL A 33 -6.97 -14.40 10.27
N VAL A 34 -7.86 -13.43 10.05
CA VAL A 34 -8.52 -12.66 11.12
C VAL A 34 -9.95 -13.13 11.38
N SER A 35 -10.58 -13.81 10.41
CA SER A 35 -11.86 -14.50 10.60
C SER A 35 -12.04 -15.61 9.58
N GLU A 36 -12.85 -16.60 9.94
CA GLU A 36 -13.29 -17.67 9.04
C GLU A 36 -14.81 -17.82 9.10
N GLN A 37 -15.45 -17.99 7.94
CA GLN A 37 -16.89 -18.18 7.82
C GLN A 37 -17.20 -19.30 6.83
N LYS A 38 -18.23 -20.09 7.12
CA LYS A 38 -18.68 -21.15 6.21
C LYS A 38 -19.75 -20.62 5.27
N ILE A 39 -19.46 -20.55 3.98
CA ILE A 39 -20.39 -20.07 2.95
C ILE A 39 -20.64 -21.21 1.95
N ARG A 40 -21.90 -21.63 1.83
CA ARG A 40 -22.35 -22.68 0.89
C ARG A 40 -21.51 -23.98 0.94
N GLY A 41 -21.07 -24.36 2.14
CA GLY A 41 -20.29 -25.58 2.36
C GLY A 41 -18.77 -25.40 2.30
N SER A 42 -18.28 -24.28 1.77
CA SER A 42 -16.84 -23.93 1.71
C SER A 42 -16.44 -23.00 2.84
N LEU A 43 -15.20 -23.12 3.33
CA LEU A 43 -14.63 -22.21 4.33
C LEU A 43 -14.02 -21.01 3.62
N GLU A 44 -14.52 -19.81 3.91
CA GLU A 44 -13.96 -18.55 3.43
C GLU A 44 -13.18 -17.86 4.57
N ARG A 45 -12.01 -17.32 4.24
CA ARG A 45 -11.09 -16.69 5.19
C ARG A 45 -10.96 -15.21 4.89
N THR A 46 -11.08 -14.39 5.91
CA THR A 46 -10.71 -12.97 5.85
C THR A 46 -9.24 -12.82 6.21
N LEU A 47 -8.49 -12.17 5.34
CA LEU A 47 -7.06 -11.97 5.47
C LEU A 47 -6.73 -10.53 5.85
N SER A 48 -5.66 -10.38 6.62
CA SER A 48 -5.04 -9.10 6.95
C SER A 48 -3.52 -9.18 6.79
N LEU A 49 -2.86 -8.03 6.61
CA LEU A 49 -1.40 -7.95 6.63
C LEU A 49 -0.89 -8.10 8.06
N ASN A 50 0.14 -8.92 8.22
CA ASN A 50 0.88 -9.00 9.47
C ASN A 50 1.98 -7.93 9.50
N VAL A 51 1.59 -6.72 9.89
CA VAL A 51 2.50 -5.56 9.92
C VAL A 51 3.74 -5.82 10.78
N THR A 52 3.58 -6.54 11.90
CA THR A 52 4.67 -6.91 12.80
C THR A 52 5.70 -7.81 12.12
N GLU A 53 5.26 -8.80 11.33
CA GLU A 53 6.19 -9.68 10.60
C GLU A 53 6.87 -8.92 9.46
N ILE A 54 6.12 -8.13 8.70
CA ILE A 54 6.64 -7.32 7.60
C ILE A 54 7.73 -6.36 8.11
N ALA A 55 7.53 -5.75 9.28
CA ALA A 55 8.49 -4.82 9.87
C ALA A 55 9.86 -5.47 10.15
N LYS A 56 9.92 -6.78 10.44
CA LYS A 56 11.19 -7.51 10.64
C LYS A 56 12.05 -7.56 9.39
N HIS A 57 11.44 -7.46 8.21
CA HIS A 57 12.16 -7.44 6.94
C HIS A 57 12.70 -6.06 6.56
N ASN A 58 12.40 -5.02 7.35
CA ASN A 58 12.97 -3.69 7.19
C ASN A 58 14.42 -3.62 7.71
N THR A 59 15.29 -4.42 7.11
CA THR A 59 16.72 -4.51 7.43
C THR A 59 17.54 -3.71 6.43
N LEU A 60 18.76 -3.31 6.81
CA LEU A 60 19.68 -2.61 5.90
C LEU A 60 19.94 -3.38 4.59
N GLU A 61 20.04 -4.71 4.68
CA GLU A 61 20.23 -5.59 3.52
C GLU A 61 19.07 -5.51 2.51
N ASN A 62 17.83 -5.41 3.01
CA ASN A 62 16.64 -5.36 2.18
C ASN A 62 16.23 -3.94 1.81
N ALA A 63 16.66 -2.93 2.56
CA ALA A 63 16.20 -1.54 2.44
C ALA A 63 16.27 -1.03 0.99
N THR A 64 17.40 -1.21 0.31
CA THR A 64 17.57 -0.76 -1.09
C THR A 64 16.64 -1.51 -2.05
N LYS A 65 16.46 -2.82 -1.88
CA LYS A 65 15.56 -3.63 -2.72
C LYS A 65 14.10 -3.22 -2.51
N THR A 66 13.70 -3.00 -1.26
CA THR A 66 12.36 -2.54 -0.88
C THR A 66 12.08 -1.15 -1.43
N ALA A 67 13.02 -0.21 -1.27
CA ALA A 67 12.89 1.14 -1.82
C ALA A 67 12.75 1.11 -3.34
N PHE A 68 13.57 0.31 -4.03
CA PHE A 68 13.48 0.14 -5.48
C PHE A 68 12.12 -0.44 -5.91
N ALA A 69 11.68 -1.52 -5.29
CA ALA A 69 10.40 -2.16 -5.60
C ALA A 69 9.21 -1.19 -5.41
N PHE A 70 9.23 -0.44 -4.31
CA PHE A 70 8.22 0.58 -4.02
C PHE A 70 8.19 1.68 -5.10
N LEU A 71 9.35 2.25 -5.44
CA LEU A 71 9.46 3.31 -6.43
C LEU A 71 9.07 2.83 -7.84
N MET A 72 9.47 1.62 -8.23
CA MET A 72 9.09 1.05 -9.52
C MET A 72 7.59 0.76 -9.60
N ASN A 73 6.97 0.29 -8.52
CA ASN A 73 5.51 0.11 -8.48
C ASN A 73 4.78 1.45 -8.66
N LYS A 74 5.26 2.53 -8.01
CA LYS A 74 4.70 3.88 -8.20
C LYS A 74 4.93 4.39 -9.63
N TYR A 75 6.10 4.15 -10.20
CA TYR A 75 6.38 4.47 -11.60
C TYR A 75 5.40 3.76 -12.56
N MET A 76 5.15 2.45 -12.37
CA MET A 76 4.17 1.71 -13.17
C MET A 76 2.75 2.30 -13.04
N THR A 77 2.37 2.74 -11.84
CA THR A 77 1.08 3.41 -11.61
C THR A 77 0.95 4.69 -12.45
N PHE A 78 2.00 5.52 -12.47
CA PHE A 78 2.05 6.69 -13.34
C PHE A 78 1.99 6.30 -14.82
N GLN A 79 2.79 5.32 -15.24
CA GLN A 79 2.79 4.86 -16.64
C GLN A 79 1.39 4.42 -17.08
N ASN A 80 0.69 3.63 -16.27
CA ASN A 80 -0.68 3.19 -16.54
C ASN A 80 -1.65 4.37 -16.60
N TYR A 81 -1.53 5.32 -15.67
CA TYR A 81 -2.34 6.54 -15.69
C TYR A 81 -2.11 7.33 -16.98
N PHE A 82 -0.88 7.65 -17.35
CA PHE A 82 -0.59 8.48 -18.53
C PHE A 82 -0.84 7.78 -19.87
N ASN A 83 -0.93 6.44 -19.90
CA ASN A 83 -1.32 5.70 -21.11
C ASN A 83 -2.83 5.77 -21.43
N SER A 84 -3.66 6.29 -20.52
CA SER A 84 -5.10 6.45 -20.75
C SER A 84 -5.43 7.77 -21.45
N GLN A 85 -6.29 7.72 -22.48
CA GLN A 85 -6.77 8.91 -23.20
C GLN A 85 -7.61 9.87 -22.33
N LYS A 86 -8.06 9.44 -21.15
CA LYS A 86 -8.91 10.23 -20.24
C LYS A 86 -8.12 10.96 -19.15
N SER A 87 -6.80 10.84 -19.15
CA SER A 87 -5.96 11.35 -18.08
C SER A 87 -5.83 12.87 -18.15
N ASP A 88 -6.18 13.53 -17.05
CA ASP A 88 -6.09 14.97 -16.88
C ASP A 88 -5.36 15.25 -15.55
N PRO A 89 -4.01 15.35 -15.59
CA PRO A 89 -3.18 15.43 -14.38
C PRO A 89 -3.52 16.66 -13.53
N ALA A 90 -3.92 17.77 -14.16
CA ALA A 90 -4.29 18.99 -13.46
C ALA A 90 -5.62 18.80 -12.71
N LYS A 91 -6.64 18.27 -13.38
CA LYS A 91 -7.95 17.98 -12.77
C LYS A 91 -7.87 16.91 -11.68
N ASP A 92 -7.02 15.91 -11.89
CA ASP A 92 -6.83 14.81 -10.95
C ASP A 92 -5.86 15.16 -9.81
N LYS A 93 -5.25 16.35 -9.86
CA LYS A 93 -4.32 16.89 -8.85
C LYS A 93 -3.09 16.00 -8.67
N ILE A 94 -2.53 15.53 -9.78
CA ILE A 94 -1.31 14.74 -9.79
C ILE A 94 -0.11 15.68 -9.64
N PHE A 95 0.74 15.43 -8.65
CA PHE A 95 1.95 16.19 -8.41
C PHE A 95 3.10 15.28 -7.96
N LEU A 96 4.33 15.73 -8.21
CA LEU A 96 5.55 15.15 -7.67
C LEU A 96 6.30 16.29 -6.98
N ASN A 97 6.43 16.22 -5.66
CA ASN A 97 7.15 17.22 -4.90
C ASN A 97 8.08 16.56 -3.87
N ASN A 98 9.12 17.28 -3.50
CA ASN A 98 10.03 16.95 -2.42
C ASN A 98 10.23 18.21 -1.57
N LYS A 99 10.41 18.01 -0.26
CA LYS A 99 10.83 19.05 0.67
C LYS A 99 11.90 18.47 1.60
N ILE A 100 12.98 19.23 1.78
CA ILE A 100 13.99 18.98 2.80
C ILE A 100 13.61 19.82 4.01
N LEU A 101 13.51 19.19 5.17
CA LEU A 101 13.22 19.85 6.44
C LEU A 101 14.51 19.88 7.26
N MET A 102 14.87 21.06 7.77
CA MET A 102 15.89 21.19 8.80
C MET A 102 15.17 21.09 10.14
N ALA A 103 15.44 20.04 10.90
CA ALA A 103 14.77 19.74 12.16
C ALA A 103 15.71 18.95 13.09
N THR A 104 15.53 19.09 14.40
CA THR A 104 16.06 18.11 15.36
C THR A 104 15.26 16.81 15.28
N ASP A 105 15.75 15.75 15.95
CA ASP A 105 15.03 14.48 16.04
C ASP A 105 13.66 14.67 16.70
N GLU A 106 13.55 15.49 17.75
CA GLU A 106 12.29 15.78 18.44
C GLU A 106 11.31 16.56 17.56
N GLU A 107 11.79 17.56 16.82
CA GLU A 107 10.98 18.32 15.87
C GLU A 107 10.48 17.42 14.73
N PHE A 108 11.31 16.49 14.26
CA PHE A 108 10.95 15.54 13.21
C PHE A 108 9.95 14.49 13.70
N ASP A 109 10.12 13.96 14.92
CA ASP A 109 9.16 13.06 15.55
C ASP A 109 7.79 13.73 15.74
N GLN A 110 7.78 14.99 16.16
CA GLN A 110 6.55 15.78 16.26
C GLN A 110 5.89 15.93 14.88
N PHE A 111 6.65 16.29 13.85
CA PHE A 111 6.15 16.38 12.47
C PHE A 111 5.53 15.05 12.00
N LEU A 112 6.18 13.91 12.26
CA LEU A 112 5.65 12.59 11.90
C LEU A 112 4.34 12.27 12.63
N SER A 113 4.22 12.64 13.90
CA SER A 113 2.97 12.47 14.65
C SER A 113 1.83 13.32 14.08
N GLU A 114 2.08 14.60 13.81
CA GLU A 114 1.07 15.51 13.24
C GLU A 114 0.65 15.07 11.83
N LEU A 115 1.59 14.59 11.02
CA LEU A 115 1.32 14.04 9.70
C LEU A 115 0.45 12.79 9.78
N ARG A 116 0.72 11.88 10.73
CA ARG A 116 -0.12 10.71 10.96
C ARG A 116 -1.54 11.11 11.36
N ASP A 117 -1.68 12.07 12.26
CA ASP A 117 -2.99 12.54 12.71
C ASP A 117 -3.78 13.20 11.58
N LEU A 118 -3.10 13.87 10.64
CA LEU A 118 -3.69 14.38 9.41
C LEU A 118 -4.26 13.27 8.54
N PHE A 119 -3.54 12.15 8.38
CA PHE A 119 -4.04 11.01 7.62
C PHE A 119 -5.26 10.37 8.28
N ILE A 120 -5.23 10.18 9.60
CA ILE A 120 -6.37 9.63 10.36
C ILE A 120 -7.60 10.53 10.18
N LYS A 121 -7.42 11.85 10.29
CA LYS A 121 -8.49 12.84 10.15
C LYS A 121 -9.22 12.77 8.80
N TYR A 122 -8.52 12.44 7.72
CA TYR A 122 -9.09 12.39 6.37
C TYR A 122 -9.33 10.97 5.84
N ASN A 123 -9.18 9.95 6.70
CA ASN A 123 -9.45 8.56 6.34
C ASN A 123 -10.96 8.30 6.34
N PHE A 124 -11.61 8.60 5.21
CA PHE A 124 -13.06 8.44 5.04
C PHE A 124 -13.41 7.16 4.28
N GLU A 125 -14.53 6.55 4.66
CA GLU A 125 -15.18 5.50 3.87
C GLU A 125 -15.63 6.01 2.49
N TYR A 126 -15.81 5.06 1.58
CA TYR A 126 -16.40 5.35 0.28
C TYR A 126 -17.77 6.02 0.42
N SER A 127 -18.01 7.05 -0.39
CA SER A 127 -19.32 7.67 -0.56
C SER A 127 -19.44 8.25 -1.97
N GLU A 128 -20.67 8.51 -2.41
CA GLU A 128 -20.89 9.21 -3.68
C GLU A 128 -20.12 10.55 -3.70
N GLY A 129 -19.47 10.84 -4.83
CA GLY A 129 -18.62 12.02 -5.00
C GLY A 129 -17.19 11.89 -4.44
N ARG A 130 -16.92 10.96 -3.50
CA ARG A 130 -15.54 10.67 -3.06
C ARG A 130 -14.81 9.83 -4.09
N ARG A 131 -13.52 10.10 -4.25
CA ARG A 131 -12.63 9.37 -5.16
C ARG A 131 -11.40 8.95 -4.40
N ALA A 132 -10.88 7.76 -4.71
CA ALA A 132 -9.60 7.32 -4.17
C ALA A 132 -8.51 8.31 -4.59
N ARG A 133 -7.69 8.73 -3.63
CA ARG A 133 -6.51 9.58 -3.84
C ARG A 133 -5.31 8.81 -3.28
N ASP A 134 -4.46 8.32 -4.18
CA ASP A 134 -3.24 7.62 -3.81
C ASP A 134 -2.14 8.65 -3.52
N ILE A 135 -1.71 8.73 -2.26
CA ILE A 135 -0.62 9.59 -1.81
C ILE A 135 0.45 8.68 -1.21
N SER A 136 1.70 8.93 -1.59
CA SER A 136 2.86 8.24 -1.05
C SER A 136 3.85 9.26 -0.53
N ILE A 137 4.26 9.10 0.73
CA ILE A 137 5.26 9.94 1.38
C ILE A 137 6.51 9.10 1.60
N VAL A 138 7.65 9.61 1.17
CA VAL A 138 8.95 8.94 1.30
C VAL A 138 9.89 9.86 2.05
N SER A 139 10.37 9.42 3.20
CA SER A 139 11.54 10.02 3.85
C SER A 139 12.79 9.36 3.28
N ALA A 140 13.77 10.16 2.88
CA ALA A 140 15.01 9.72 2.29
C ALA A 140 16.20 10.28 3.08
N PRO A 141 17.37 9.61 3.07
CA PRO A 141 18.58 10.16 3.66
C PRO A 141 18.91 11.53 3.06
N GLY A 142 19.32 12.48 3.91
CA GLY A 142 19.83 13.78 3.47
C GLY A 142 21.18 13.65 2.77
N GLU A 143 21.51 14.66 1.96
CA GLU A 143 22.88 14.82 1.45
C GLU A 143 23.81 15.20 2.62
N LYS A 144 25.06 14.71 2.58
CA LYS A 144 26.08 15.01 3.60
C LYS A 144 26.69 16.39 3.42
#